data_AF-A0AAW4EJQ9-F1
#
_entry.id   AF-A0AAW4EJQ9-F1
#
_cell.length_a   1.000
_cell.length_b   1.000
_cell.length_c   1.000
_cell.angle_alpha   90.00
_cell.angle_beta   90.00
_cell.angle_gamma   90.00
#
_symmetry.space_group_name_H-M   'P 1'
#
loop_
_entity.id
_entity.type
_entity.pdbx_description
1 polymer ?
#
loop_
_entity_poly.entity_id
_entity_poly.type
_entity_poly.pdbx_seq_one_letter_code
_entity_poly.pdbx_strand_id
1 'polypeptide(L)'
;MLNALIIAALAAGPAASAPYADCLLGNIQPGLTDRTVQLVQQACAAKHPDSFVAAMEMERQFGNQRRAQIDAERAAAERSANAAANAAAIAAQAAADHEAARAKGADAK
;
A
#
# COMPACT_ATOMS: atom_id res chain seq x y z
N MET A 1 20.19 14.93 8.49
CA MET A 1 19.73 14.12 9.65
C MET A 1 18.53 13.21 9.33
N LEU A 2 18.19 12.97 8.06
CA LEU A 2 17.07 12.10 7.68
C LEU A 2 17.37 10.60 7.80
N ASN A 3 18.64 10.20 7.62
CA ASN A 3 19.02 8.78 7.64
C ASN A 3 19.00 8.14 9.03
N ALA A 4 19.17 8.92 10.11
CA ALA A 4 19.16 8.38 11.47
C ALA A 4 17.74 8.01 11.93
N LEU A 5 16.72 8.76 11.50
CA LEU A 5 15.32 8.51 11.85
C LEU A 5 14.76 7.26 11.17
N ILE A 6 15.22 6.95 9.95
CA ILE A 6 14.81 5.74 9.21
C ILE A 6 15.43 4.49 9.85
N ILE A 7 16.69 4.55 10.30
CA ILE A 7 17.36 3.43 10.96
C ILE A 7 16.73 3.14 12.34
N ALA A 8 16.34 4.18 13.08
CA ALA A 8 15.64 4.02 14.35
C ALA A 8 14.25 3.39 14.20
N ALA A 9 13.55 3.66 13.09
CA ALA A 9 12.25 3.05 12.79
C ALA A 9 12.35 1.57 12.39
N LEU A 10 13.44 1.15 11.71
CA LEU A 10 13.67 -0.27 11.38
C LEU A 10 14.18 -1.08 12.58
N ALA A 11 14.96 -0.47 13.48
CA ALA A 11 15.44 -1.11 14.71
C ALA A 11 14.37 -1.17 15.82
N ALA A 12 13.31 -0.37 15.70
CA ALA A 12 12.13 -0.41 16.56
C ALA A 12 11.05 -1.35 16.02
N GLY A 13 11.44 -2.48 15.42
CA GLY A 13 10.57 -3.65 15.43
C GLY A 13 10.10 -3.84 16.89
N PRO A 14 8.80 -4.03 17.15
CA PRO A 14 8.26 -4.12 18.51
C PRO A 14 9.16 -5.01 19.35
N ALA A 15 9.83 -4.42 20.35
CA ALA A 15 10.73 -5.18 21.21
C ALA A 15 9.99 -6.37 21.86
N ALA A 16 8.66 -6.25 21.98
CA ALA A 16 7.74 -7.29 22.40
C ALA A 16 7.70 -8.51 21.47
N SER A 17 7.87 -8.37 20.15
CA SER A 17 7.86 -9.49 19.19
C SER A 17 9.22 -10.12 18.92
N ALA A 18 10.31 -9.51 19.40
CA ALA A 18 11.67 -9.96 19.12
C ALA A 18 11.94 -11.42 19.51
N PRO A 19 11.53 -11.92 20.70
CA PRO A 19 11.82 -13.30 21.10
C PRO A 19 11.26 -14.37 20.15
N TYR A 20 10.04 -14.19 19.63
CA TYR A 20 9.44 -15.07 18.63
C TYR A 20 10.20 -14.98 17.31
N ALA A 21 10.49 -13.77 16.83
CA ALA A 21 11.21 -13.55 15.59
C ALA A 21 12.62 -14.14 15.62
N ASP A 22 13.36 -13.95 16.71
CA ASP A 22 14.71 -14.49 16.90
C ASP A 22 14.69 -16.03 16.94
N CYS A 23 13.66 -16.62 17.57
CA CYS A 23 13.46 -18.07 17.55
C CYS A 23 13.28 -18.59 16.12
N LEU A 24 12.49 -17.91 15.29
CA LEU A 24 12.31 -18.28 13.89
C LEU A 24 13.62 -18.14 13.10
N LEU A 25 14.31 -17.00 13.22
CA LEU A 25 15.55 -16.73 12.51
C LEU A 25 16.68 -17.72 12.88
N GLY A 26 16.69 -18.21 14.12
CA GLY A 26 17.65 -19.22 14.56
C GLY A 26 17.36 -20.65 14.08
N ASN A 27 16.13 -20.96 13.65
CA ASN A 27 15.70 -22.33 13.35
C ASN A 27 15.22 -22.54 11.91
N ILE A 28 14.78 -21.50 11.20
CA ILE A 28 14.39 -21.59 9.80
C ILE A 28 15.64 -21.47 8.93
N GLN A 29 15.93 -22.52 8.17
CA GLN A 29 17.03 -22.57 7.20
C GLN A 29 16.49 -22.77 5.78
N PRO A 30 17.22 -22.31 4.75
CA PRO A 30 16.92 -22.66 3.37
C PRO A 30 16.88 -24.18 3.18
N GLY A 31 15.95 -24.66 2.35
CA GLY A 31 15.80 -26.09 2.05
C GLY A 31 14.92 -26.87 3.04
N LEU A 32 14.37 -26.23 4.07
CA LEU A 32 13.31 -26.81 4.88
C LEU A 32 12.02 -26.97 4.07
N THR A 33 11.32 -28.08 4.29
CA THR A 33 9.97 -28.27 3.72
C THR A 33 8.98 -27.34 4.42
N ASP A 34 7.90 -26.96 3.74
CA ASP A 34 6.83 -26.13 4.30
C ASP A 34 6.28 -26.72 5.61
N ARG A 35 6.17 -28.05 5.68
CA ARG A 35 5.74 -28.75 6.89
C ARG A 35 6.72 -28.55 8.04
N THR A 36 8.02 -28.61 7.77
CA THR A 36 9.04 -28.39 8.80
C THR A 36 9.04 -26.93 9.26
N VAL A 37 8.86 -25.98 8.34
CA VAL A 37 8.73 -24.55 8.68
C VAL A 37 7.51 -24.32 9.60
N GLN A 38 6.37 -24.92 9.29
CA GLN A 38 5.17 -24.82 10.14
C GLN A 38 5.41 -25.38 11.55
N LEU A 39 6.11 -26.52 11.67
CA LEU A 39 6.43 -27.10 12.98
C LEU A 39 7.36 -26.18 13.80
N VAL A 40 8.36 -25.57 13.16
CA VAL A 40 9.24 -24.59 13.81
C VAL A 40 8.45 -23.38 14.28
N GLN A 41 7.54 -22.86 13.45
CA GLN A 41 6.66 -21.75 13.82
C GLN A 41 5.80 -22.09 15.05
N GLN A 42 5.17 -23.26 15.06
CA GLN A 42 4.37 -23.73 16.20
C GLN A 42 5.21 -23.86 17.47
N ALA A 43 6.41 -24.42 17.38
CA ALA A 43 7.32 -24.57 18.52
C ALA A 43 7.77 -23.21 19.07
N CYS A 44 8.13 -22.27 18.20
CA CYS A 44 8.51 -20.91 18.61
C CYS A 44 7.33 -20.14 19.20
N ALA A 45 6.13 -20.30 18.65
CA ALA A 45 4.91 -19.68 19.20
C ALA A 45 4.57 -20.23 20.58
N ALA A 46 4.69 -21.54 20.79
CA ALA A 46 4.46 -22.17 22.10
C ALA A 46 5.50 -21.73 23.14
N LYS A 47 6.75 -21.51 22.72
CA LYS A 47 7.84 -21.05 23.60
C LYS A 47 7.73 -19.57 23.97
N HIS A 48 7.19 -18.75 23.07
CA HIS A 48 7.11 -17.29 23.22
C HIS A 48 5.70 -16.77 22.88
N PRO A 49 4.66 -17.12 23.66
CA PRO A 49 3.26 -16.86 23.30
C PRO A 49 2.92 -15.36 23.23
N ASP A 50 3.36 -14.55 24.20
CA ASP A 50 3.07 -13.10 24.20
C ASP A 50 3.78 -12.38 23.04
N SER A 51 5.02 -12.77 22.78
CA SER A 51 5.80 -12.25 21.66
C SER A 51 5.23 -12.68 20.31
N PHE A 52 4.61 -13.86 20.22
CA PHE A 52 3.89 -14.30 19.04
C PHE A 52 2.64 -13.46 18.82
N VAL A 53 1.84 -13.20 19.86
CA VAL A 53 0.67 -12.31 19.76
C VAL A 53 1.08 -10.91 19.30
N ALA A 54 2.13 -10.35 19.89
CA ALA A 54 2.67 -9.05 19.48
C ALA A 54 3.13 -9.04 18.00
N ALA A 55 3.74 -10.12 17.53
CA ALA A 55 4.12 -10.26 16.11
C ALA A 55 2.88 -10.26 15.20
N MET A 56 1.84 -11.04 15.56
CA MET A 56 0.60 -11.12 14.78
C MET A 56 -0.17 -9.78 14.75
N GLU A 57 -0.17 -9.03 15.84
CA GLU A 57 -0.78 -7.70 15.89
C GLU A 57 -0.04 -6.70 15.00
N MET A 58 1.29 -6.74 15.00
CA MET A 58 2.12 -5.92 14.13
C MET A 58 1.83 -6.19 12.65
N GLU A 59 1.77 -7.47 12.24
CA GLU A 59 1.44 -7.85 10.86
C GLU A 59 0.05 -7.32 10.43
N ARG A 60 -0.94 -7.42 11.32
CA ARG A 60 -2.28 -6.85 11.08
C ARG A 60 -2.24 -5.34 10.89
N GLN A 61 -1.50 -4.62 11.73
CA GLN A 61 -1.37 -3.17 11.64
C GLN A 61 -0.70 -2.74 10.32
N PHE A 62 0.42 -3.39 9.94
CA PHE A 62 1.07 -3.13 8.67
C PHE A 62 0.17 -3.44 7.47
N GLY A 63 -0.59 -4.54 7.53
CA GLY A 63 -1.57 -4.89 6.51
C GLY A 63 -2.66 -3.82 6.35
N ASN A 64 -3.18 -3.30 7.46
CA ASN A 64 -4.19 -2.24 7.45
C ASN A 64 -3.64 -0.91 6.90
N GLN A 65 -2.43 -0.52 7.31
CA GLN A 65 -1.76 0.68 6.80
C GLN A 65 -1.55 0.59 5.29
N ARG A 66 -1.09 -0.55 4.78
CA ARG A 66 -0.88 -0.76 3.35
C ARG A 66 -2.18 -0.66 2.55
N ARG A 67 -3.27 -1.25 3.06
CA ARG A 67 -4.60 -1.13 2.43
C ARG A 67 -5.06 0.32 2.38
N ALA A 68 -4.96 1.04 3.49
CA ALA A 68 -5.34 2.45 3.55
C ALA A 68 -4.54 3.31 2.55
N GLN A 69 -3.24 3.01 2.36
CA GLN A 69 -2.42 3.69 1.36
C GLN A 69 -2.91 3.42 -0.06
N ILE A 70 -3.16 2.15 -0.40
CA ILE A 70 -3.67 1.75 -1.72
C ILE A 70 -5.02 2.40 -2.00
N ASP A 71 -5.92 2.43 -1.01
CA ASP A 71 -7.24 3.03 -1.15
C ASP A 71 -7.13 4.56 -1.36
N ALA A 72 -6.21 5.22 -0.66
CA ALA A 72 -5.94 6.64 -0.85
C ALA A 72 -5.37 6.96 -2.24
N GLU A 73 -4.43 6.15 -2.72
CA GLU A 73 -3.85 6.26 -4.06
C GLU A 73 -4.91 6.02 -5.15
N ARG A 74 -5.75 5.01 -4.96
CA ARG A 74 -6.88 4.72 -5.85
C ARG A 74 -7.85 5.91 -5.91
N ALA A 75 -8.25 6.45 -4.77
CA ALA A 75 -9.14 7.61 -4.74
C ALA A 75 -8.52 8.85 -5.41
N ALA A 76 -7.20 9.04 -5.29
CA ALA A 76 -6.49 10.11 -5.98
C ALA A 76 -6.44 9.90 -7.50
N ALA A 77 -6.23 8.66 -7.95
CA ALA A 77 -6.27 8.30 -9.37
C ALA A 77 -7.67 8.51 -9.96
N GLU A 78 -8.72 8.10 -9.25
CA GLU A 78 -10.12 8.31 -9.66
C GLU A 78 -10.45 9.80 -9.78
N ARG A 79 -10.06 10.63 -8.80
CA ARG A 79 -10.24 12.09 -8.90
C ARG A 79 -9.51 12.69 -10.10
N SER A 80 -8.28 12.23 -10.36
CA SER A 80 -7.47 12.72 -11.49
C SER A 80 -8.08 12.33 -12.83
N ALA A 81 -8.57 11.09 -12.95
CA ALA A 81 -9.26 10.61 -14.15
C ALA A 81 -10.55 11.40 -14.41
N ASN A 82 -11.34 11.66 -13.37
CA ASN A 82 -12.56 12.46 -13.48
C ASN A 82 -12.26 13.91 -13.90
N ALA A 83 -11.21 14.52 -13.36
CA ALA A 83 -10.77 15.85 -13.77
C ALA A 83 -10.34 15.89 -15.25
N ALA A 84 -9.59 14.88 -15.70
CA ALA A 84 -9.17 14.77 -17.10
C ALA A 84 -10.37 14.56 -18.04
N ALA A 85 -11.33 13.72 -17.66
CA ALA A 85 -12.56 13.51 -18.42
C ALA A 85 -13.38 14.80 -18.55
N ASN A 86 -13.53 15.55 -17.46
CA ASN A 86 -14.23 16.83 -17.47
C ASN A 86 -13.52 17.86 -18.36
N ALA A 87 -12.19 17.93 -18.30
CA ALA A 87 -11.41 18.83 -19.16
C ALA A 87 -11.56 18.47 -20.64
N ALA A 88 -11.56 17.18 -20.99
CA ALA A 88 -11.79 16.71 -22.35
C ALA A 88 -13.21 17.06 -22.84
N ALA A 89 -14.23 16.91 -22.00
CA ALA A 89 -15.61 17.30 -22.33
C ALA A 89 -15.73 18.80 -22.60
N ILE A 90 -15.10 19.65 -21.78
CA ILE A 90 -15.08 21.10 -21.97
C ILE A 90 -14.38 21.46 -23.30
N ALA A 91 -13.24 20.83 -23.59
CA ALA A 91 -12.51 21.07 -24.83
C ALA A 91 -13.33 20.65 -26.07
N ALA A 92 -14.02 19.51 -26.00
CA ALA A 92 -14.90 19.04 -27.07
C ALA A 92 -16.07 20.01 -27.31
N GLN A 93 -16.69 20.52 -26.24
CA GLN A 93 -17.77 21.50 -26.34
C GLN A 93 -17.27 22.82 -26.95
N ALA A 94 -16.13 23.33 -26.50
CA ALA A 94 -15.54 24.56 -27.04
C ALA A 94 -15.21 24.44 -28.54
N ALA A 95 -14.74 23.26 -28.98
CA ALA A 95 -14.51 22.99 -30.40
C ALA A 95 -15.82 23.00 -31.21
N ALA A 96 -16.87 22.33 -30.70
CA ALA A 96 -18.19 22.32 -31.33
C ALA A 96 -18.82 23.72 -31.42
N ASP A 97 -18.71 24.52 -30.35
CA ASP A 97 -19.22 25.90 -30.31
C ASP A 97 -18.50 26.79 -31.34
N HIS A 98 -17.19 26.62 -31.48
CA HIS A 98 -16.39 27.36 -32.46
C HIS A 98 -16.73 26.97 -33.90
N GLU A 99 -16.99 25.69 -34.18
CA GLU A 99 -17.48 25.23 -35.48
C GLU A 99 -18.88 25.78 -35.80
N ALA A 100 -19.79 25.75 -34.83
CA ALA A 100 -21.14 26.31 -34.99
C ALA A 100 -21.10 27.82 -35.25
N ALA A 101 -20.21 28.56 -34.58
CA ALA A 101 -20.01 29.98 -34.83
C ALA A 101 -19.48 30.27 -36.24
N ARG A 102 -18.53 29.44 -36.74
CA ARG A 102 -18.03 29.55 -38.12
C ARG A 102 -19.12 29.31 -39.15
N ALA A 103 -19.96 28.29 -38.96
CA ALA A 103 -21.05 27.98 -39.88
C ALA A 103 -22.06 29.15 -39.97
N LYS A 104 -22.50 29.70 -38.83
CA LYS A 104 -23.43 30.85 -38.80
C LYS A 104 -22.87 32.11 -39.46
N GLY A 105 -21.57 32.37 -39.30
CA GLY A 105 -20.91 33.51 -39.94
C GLY A 105 -20.77 33.37 -41.46
N ALA A 106 -20.76 32.14 -41.98
CA ALA A 106 -20.72 31.87 -43.42
C ALA A 106 -22.09 32.06 -44.09
N ASP A 107 -23.18 31.72 -43.41
CA ASP A 107 -24.56 31.92 -43.92
C ASP A 107 -25.04 33.38 -43.88
N ALA A 108 -24.37 34.24 -43.11
CA ALA A 108 -24.74 35.65 -42.94
C ALA A 108 -24.15 36.59 -44.02
N LYS A 109 -23.48 36.05 -45.05
CA LYS A 109 -22.76 36.80 -46.08
C LYS A 109 -23.24 36.43 -47.48
#